data_AF-A0A957VS61-F1
#
_entry.id   AF-A0A957VS61-F1
#
_cell.length_a   1.000
_cell.length_b   1.000
_cell.length_c   1.000
_cell.angle_alpha   90.00
_cell.angle_beta   90.00
_cell.angle_gamma   90.00
#
_symmetry.space_group_name_H-M   'P 1'
#
loop_
_entity.id
_entity.type
_entity.pdbx_description
1 polymer ?
#
loop_
_entity_poly.entity_id
_entity_poly.type
_entity_poly.pdbx_seq_one_letter_code
_entity_poly.pdbx_strand_id
1 'polypeptide(L)'
;MQAAMSAKGYSIVILVLDMNRFIVPEQRERFESVRGSAAFADVLRHTWFKSVQGQKAFYPVDGPFSENGAEARMSTEEVGFVTGVFRQSMLEHYTSPCYGVHKGQIEFPELPVDNLQFKKLFMDVWQRWSFFIRPTMTGMFVVTLKRSYKKPTPLLRIASDIIGLQVSFDVPGALQWQDKIEELYADDEETLREKRESVQKFLEWLGTSGQDERLTLGYAPVQWQIAMEICRQFVKMLKLRIELNDHPTINMYDPKASLSTPLHDSYVVYHLDELLAPPAMLQDDQADDDIDGDDHEAATANRHPESTQVLVTPHYIQSSSQIRRSLIQLIEGAVLRPSRGKHTSSGRQFPKHRLNYVDQVFKNDTATWIDELCLLTPRAALIVPSRHFSQHELFISTLPTSTSKVMYQWYWEALERMLEFIIEVRVLAQLVERASAKALNDFVKTSRETRESVVNEAMQIDYDGLTQLSDRAANLSRLVSVCQTLSNPQVWSRAEYAANKARYLLRQLSVPTLLTHAERNVNNMTNLLNHVDDLYIALISKRSSQLTFWLSAGLAGVSLIVILYSLPSFWADIDQLESHIITATIRNAVLPFIMQLGNGLAPLVFLVSLAIILMSLWRAIAAWRKSLM
;
A
#
# COMPACT_ATOMS: atom_id res chain seq x y z
N MET A 1 -41.92 -19.54 -5.09
CA MET A 1 -40.72 -18.83 -4.60
C MET A 1 -39.95 -19.80 -3.72
N GLN A 2 -38.72 -20.17 -4.07
CA GLN A 2 -37.87 -20.94 -3.15
C GLN A 2 -37.71 -20.13 -1.86
N ALA A 3 -37.98 -20.74 -0.71
CA ALA A 3 -37.79 -20.08 0.57
C ALA A 3 -36.28 -19.77 0.72
N ALA A 4 -35.95 -18.49 0.83
CA ALA A 4 -34.56 -18.04 0.79
C ALA A 4 -33.92 -18.15 2.19
N MET A 5 -32.66 -18.58 2.25
CA MET A 5 -31.86 -18.49 3.48
C MET A 5 -31.76 -17.05 3.97
N SER A 6 -31.84 -16.86 5.28
CA SER A 6 -31.73 -15.56 5.94
C SER A 6 -30.72 -15.62 7.09
N ALA A 7 -30.17 -14.47 7.48
CA ALA A 7 -29.23 -14.38 8.59
C ALA A 7 -29.45 -13.14 9.45
N LYS A 8 -29.00 -13.21 10.70
CA LYS A 8 -28.77 -12.07 11.60
C LYS A 8 -27.27 -11.93 11.86
N GLY A 9 -26.85 -10.73 12.22
CA GLY A 9 -25.45 -10.41 12.51
C GLY A 9 -25.08 -9.08 11.88
N TYR A 10 -23.91 -8.98 11.28
CA TYR A 10 -23.45 -7.77 10.61
C TYR A 10 -22.51 -8.05 9.45
N SER A 11 -22.34 -7.05 8.60
CA SER A 11 -21.28 -7.05 7.58
C SER A 11 -20.37 -5.87 7.80
N ILE A 12 -19.08 -6.11 7.61
CA ILE A 12 -18.04 -5.11 7.65
C ILE A 12 -17.42 -4.99 6.25
N VAL A 13 -17.17 -3.76 5.80
CA VAL A 13 -16.32 -3.49 4.65
C VAL A 13 -15.12 -2.70 5.13
N ILE A 14 -13.93 -3.24 4.90
CA ILE A 14 -12.65 -2.67 5.28
C ILE A 14 -12.03 -2.03 4.04
N LEU A 15 -11.69 -0.75 4.15
CA LEU A 15 -10.99 0.04 3.14
C LEU A 15 -9.72 0.59 3.76
N VAL A 16 -8.62 0.60 3.00
CA VAL A 16 -7.36 1.16 3.47
C VAL A 16 -6.90 2.23 2.50
N LEU A 17 -6.70 3.44 3.02
CA LEU A 17 -6.31 4.61 2.25
C LEU A 17 -4.94 5.09 2.70
N ASP A 18 -4.07 5.39 1.74
CA ASP A 18 -2.77 5.95 2.02
C ASP A 18 -2.89 7.42 2.48
N MET A 19 -2.37 7.74 3.67
CA MET A 19 -2.36 9.09 4.22
C MET A 19 -1.55 10.06 3.34
N ASN A 20 -0.59 9.56 2.56
CA ASN A 20 0.24 10.38 1.67
C ASN A 20 -0.58 11.23 0.68
N ARG A 21 -1.82 10.79 0.39
CA ARG A 21 -2.79 11.53 -0.43
C ARG A 21 -3.23 12.85 0.20
N PHE A 22 -3.21 12.94 1.52
CA PHE A 22 -3.55 14.13 2.29
C PHE A 22 -2.32 14.96 2.65
N ILE A 23 -1.11 14.52 2.31
CA ILE A 23 0.14 15.25 2.57
C ILE A 23 0.47 16.15 1.39
N VAL A 24 0.78 17.41 1.70
CA VAL A 24 1.17 18.41 0.71
C VAL A 24 2.32 17.86 -0.15
N PRO A 25 2.29 17.94 -1.50
CA PRO A 25 3.25 17.30 -2.39
C PRO A 25 4.72 17.50 -2.02
N GLU A 26 5.13 18.70 -1.61
CA GLU A 26 6.50 19.04 -1.26
C GLU A 26 6.99 18.35 0.04
N GLN A 27 6.07 17.83 0.86
CA GLN A 27 6.39 17.20 2.15
C GLN A 27 6.16 15.68 2.16
N ARG A 28 5.80 15.09 1.01
CA ARG A 28 5.50 13.65 0.93
C ARG A 28 6.70 12.77 1.25
N GLU A 29 7.86 13.09 0.70
CA GLU A 29 9.10 12.35 0.99
C GLU A 29 9.44 12.35 2.48
N ARG A 30 9.19 13.50 3.12
CA ARG A 30 9.37 13.68 4.55
C ARG A 30 8.34 12.92 5.39
N PHE A 31 7.11 12.78 4.90
CA PHE A 31 6.14 11.89 5.51
C PHE A 31 6.54 10.40 5.38
N GLU A 32 7.06 10.01 4.23
CA GLU A 32 7.55 8.64 4.01
C GLU A 32 8.72 8.27 4.93
N SER A 33 9.58 9.23 5.30
CA SER A 33 10.69 8.97 6.24
C SER A 33 10.20 8.75 7.68
N VAL A 34 9.12 9.41 8.11
CA VAL A 34 8.56 9.24 9.47
C VAL A 34 7.54 8.11 9.58
N ARG A 35 7.01 7.62 8.45
CA ARG A 35 6.07 6.49 8.40
C ARG A 35 6.67 5.26 9.09
N GLY A 36 5.92 4.67 10.01
CA GLY A 36 6.35 3.49 10.79
C GLY A 36 7.31 3.80 11.93
N SER A 37 7.59 5.08 12.23
CA SER A 37 8.40 5.48 13.39
C SER A 37 7.59 5.51 14.69
N ALA A 38 8.27 5.36 15.82
CA ALA A 38 7.67 5.53 17.15
C ALA A 38 7.14 6.96 17.35
N ALA A 39 7.88 7.96 16.89
CA ALA A 39 7.46 9.37 16.96
C ALA A 39 6.11 9.61 16.27
N PHE A 40 5.88 8.99 15.10
CA PHE A 40 4.59 9.10 14.44
C PHE A 40 3.48 8.35 15.19
N ALA A 41 3.76 7.15 15.73
CA ALA A 41 2.80 6.42 16.55
C ALA A 41 2.36 7.20 17.80
N ASP A 42 3.27 7.91 18.46
CA ASP A 42 2.97 8.75 19.62
C ASP A 42 2.03 9.90 19.28
N VAL A 43 2.21 10.53 18.12
CA VAL A 43 1.30 11.57 17.61
C VAL A 43 -0.12 11.03 17.46
N LEU A 44 -0.28 9.83 16.89
CA LEU A 44 -1.58 9.20 16.70
C LEU A 44 -2.27 8.88 18.03
N ARG A 45 -1.52 8.39 19.02
CA ARG A 45 -2.05 7.96 20.32
C ARG A 45 -2.37 9.10 21.27
N HIS A 46 -1.57 10.16 21.25
CA HIS A 46 -1.67 11.21 22.26
C HIS A 46 -2.17 12.53 21.66
N THR A 47 -1.50 13.04 20.63
CA THR A 47 -1.80 14.36 20.06
C THR A 47 -3.15 14.35 19.34
N TRP A 48 -3.37 13.36 18.46
CA TRP A 48 -4.62 13.25 17.72
C TRP A 48 -5.78 12.88 18.63
N PHE A 49 -5.59 11.92 19.54
CA PHE A 49 -6.60 11.52 20.52
C PHE A 49 -7.14 12.71 21.33
N LYS A 50 -6.24 13.54 21.89
CA LYS A 50 -6.60 14.77 22.60
C LYS A 50 -7.33 15.78 21.71
N SER A 51 -6.92 15.89 20.45
CA SER A 51 -7.53 16.79 19.47
C SER A 51 -8.96 16.38 19.09
N VAL A 52 -9.25 15.07 19.11
CA VAL A 52 -10.58 14.52 18.80
C VAL A 52 -11.54 14.66 19.98
N GLN A 53 -11.08 14.42 21.22
CA GLN A 53 -11.94 14.46 22.42
C GLN A 53 -12.69 15.80 22.62
N GLY A 54 -12.17 16.90 22.09
CA GLY A 54 -12.81 18.22 22.15
C GLY A 54 -13.81 18.53 21.03
N GLN A 55 -14.01 17.62 20.06
CA GLN A 55 -14.79 17.89 18.84
C GLN A 55 -16.01 16.98 18.72
N LYS A 56 -17.02 17.45 17.96
CA LYS A 56 -18.33 16.79 17.88
C LYS A 56 -18.46 15.75 16.76
N ALA A 57 -17.64 15.82 15.71
CA ALA A 57 -17.83 14.99 14.51
C ALA A 57 -17.32 13.55 14.67
N PHE A 58 -16.33 13.32 15.55
CA PHE A 58 -15.72 12.02 15.79
C PHE A 58 -15.61 11.76 17.29
N TYR A 59 -15.72 10.50 17.69
CA TYR A 59 -15.54 10.06 19.07
C TYR A 59 -14.58 8.87 19.15
N PRO A 60 -13.73 8.79 20.18
CA PRO A 60 -12.91 7.60 20.40
C PRO A 60 -13.81 6.39 20.73
N VAL A 61 -13.49 5.24 20.16
CA VAL A 61 -14.19 3.98 20.45
C VAL A 61 -13.47 3.28 21.60
N ASP A 62 -14.04 3.39 22.80
CA ASP A 62 -13.51 2.77 24.01
C ASP A 62 -14.15 1.37 24.20
N GLY A 63 -13.69 0.38 23.44
CA GLY A 63 -14.13 -1.03 23.60
C GLY A 63 -14.57 -1.75 22.32
N PRO A 64 -14.89 -3.05 22.43
CA PRO A 64 -15.54 -3.84 21.38
C PRO A 64 -16.81 -3.16 20.83
N PHE A 65 -17.11 -3.37 19.54
CA PHE A 65 -18.26 -2.86 18.80
C PHE A 65 -19.59 -3.52 19.23
N SER A 66 -19.85 -3.59 20.54
CA SER A 66 -21.13 -4.06 21.09
C SER A 66 -22.11 -2.90 21.19
N GLU A 67 -23.25 -3.01 20.50
CA GLU A 67 -24.40 -2.10 20.66
C GLU A 67 -25.06 -2.25 22.04
N ASN A 68 -24.76 -3.32 22.77
CA ASN A 68 -25.25 -3.56 24.12
C ASN A 68 -24.19 -3.06 25.10
N GLY A 69 -24.44 -1.90 25.70
CA GLY A 69 -23.56 -1.18 26.63
C GLY A 69 -23.27 -1.90 27.96
N ALA A 70 -22.88 -3.17 27.91
CA ALA A 70 -22.09 -3.75 28.98
C ALA A 70 -20.76 -2.98 29.01
N GLU A 71 -20.41 -2.41 30.16
CA GLU A 71 -19.18 -1.65 30.40
C GLU A 71 -17.96 -2.48 29.98
N ALA A 72 -17.57 -2.39 28.71
CA ALA A 72 -16.41 -3.08 28.21
C ALA A 72 -15.19 -2.40 28.81
N ARG A 73 -14.62 -3.02 29.84
CA ARG A 73 -13.43 -2.51 30.54
C ARG A 73 -12.14 -2.61 29.72
N MET A 74 -12.19 -3.26 28.55
CA MET A 74 -11.04 -3.54 27.69
C MET A 74 -11.36 -3.16 26.24
N SER A 75 -10.40 -2.51 25.58
CA SER A 75 -10.36 -2.28 24.13
C SER A 75 -10.25 -3.58 23.34
N THR A 76 -10.61 -3.56 22.05
CA THR A 76 -10.50 -4.72 21.15
C THR A 76 -9.06 -5.25 21.06
N GLU A 77 -8.08 -4.35 21.12
CA GLU A 77 -6.66 -4.65 21.18
C GLU A 77 -6.27 -5.38 22.46
N GLU A 78 -6.71 -4.89 23.63
CA GLU A 78 -6.48 -5.53 24.93
C GLU A 78 -7.16 -6.90 24.98
N VAL A 79 -8.38 -7.03 24.47
CA VAL A 79 -9.03 -8.33 24.27
C VAL A 79 -8.18 -9.22 23.37
N GLY A 80 -7.63 -8.69 22.28
CA GLY A 80 -6.73 -9.45 21.41
C GLY A 80 -5.46 -9.91 22.12
N PHE A 81 -4.89 -9.09 23.01
CA PHE A 81 -3.75 -9.48 23.84
C PHE A 81 -4.12 -10.57 24.85
N VAL A 82 -5.24 -10.41 25.55
CA VAL A 82 -5.73 -11.39 26.51
C VAL A 82 -6.03 -12.72 25.81
N THR A 83 -6.70 -12.64 24.66
CA THR A 83 -6.99 -13.82 23.82
C THR A 83 -5.75 -14.43 23.17
N GLY A 84 -4.61 -13.73 23.17
CA GLY A 84 -3.40 -14.14 22.47
C GLY A 84 -3.47 -13.96 20.95
N VAL A 85 -4.56 -13.42 20.40
CA VAL A 85 -4.62 -12.97 19.00
C VAL A 85 -3.49 -11.97 18.73
N PHE A 86 -3.21 -11.09 19.69
CA PHE A 86 -2.10 -10.15 19.67
C PHE A 86 -1.06 -10.44 20.77
N ARG A 87 0.18 -10.05 20.51
CA ARG A 87 1.28 -9.95 21.48
C ARG A 87 1.35 -8.53 22.03
N GLN A 88 2.07 -8.37 23.13
CA GLN A 88 2.34 -7.05 23.72
C GLN A 88 3.04 -6.11 22.73
N SER A 89 3.93 -6.61 21.87
CA SER A 89 4.56 -5.80 20.82
C SER A 89 3.55 -5.15 19.87
N MET A 90 2.44 -5.84 19.57
CA MET A 90 1.34 -5.27 18.79
C MET A 90 0.71 -4.09 19.54
N LEU A 91 0.43 -4.27 20.84
CA LEU A 91 -0.09 -3.23 21.73
C LEU A 91 0.82 -2.01 21.77
N GLU A 92 2.10 -2.22 22.06
CA GLU A 92 3.06 -1.15 22.32
C GLU A 92 3.48 -0.40 21.07
N HIS A 93 3.53 -1.05 19.91
CA HIS A 93 4.05 -0.42 18.70
C HIS A 93 2.96 -0.08 17.69
N TYR A 94 2.00 -0.99 17.47
CA TYR A 94 1.10 -0.93 16.30
C TYR A 94 -0.35 -0.54 16.62
N THR A 95 -0.69 -0.33 17.89
CA THR A 95 -2.02 0.16 18.24
C THR A 95 -2.15 1.66 18.03
N SER A 96 -3.33 2.02 17.56
CA SER A 96 -3.77 3.40 17.39
C SER A 96 -5.25 3.49 17.72
N PRO A 97 -5.74 4.62 18.26
CA PRO A 97 -7.15 4.76 18.59
C PRO A 97 -8.04 4.61 17.35
N CYS A 98 -9.20 3.98 17.53
CA CYS A 98 -10.26 3.93 16.53
C CYS A 98 -11.27 5.03 16.83
N TYR A 99 -11.77 5.70 15.79
CA TYR A 99 -12.73 6.79 15.93
C TYR A 99 -14.02 6.46 15.20
N GLY A 100 -15.15 6.57 15.89
CA GLY A 100 -16.48 6.47 15.28
C GLY A 100 -16.96 7.83 14.77
N VAL A 101 -17.80 7.81 13.74
CA VAL A 101 -18.34 9.03 13.11
C VAL A 101 -19.71 9.39 13.69
N HIS A 102 -19.87 10.62 14.18
CA HIS A 102 -21.17 11.21 14.51
C HIS A 102 -21.84 11.79 13.26
N LYS A 103 -22.58 10.94 12.54
CA LYS A 103 -23.21 11.28 11.25
C LYS A 103 -24.06 12.56 11.25
N GLY A 104 -24.69 12.91 12.37
CA GLY A 104 -25.54 14.11 12.49
C GLY A 104 -24.77 15.43 12.68
N GLN A 105 -23.44 15.37 12.86
CA GLN A 105 -22.57 16.54 13.01
C GLN A 105 -21.78 16.84 11.72
N ILE A 106 -21.94 16.00 10.70
CA ILE A 106 -21.33 16.19 9.38
C ILE A 106 -22.42 16.70 8.44
N GLU A 107 -22.26 17.94 7.99
CA GLU A 107 -23.15 18.58 7.03
C GLU A 107 -22.57 18.43 5.62
N PHE A 108 -23.45 18.08 4.68
CA PHE A 108 -23.13 18.05 3.26
C PHE A 108 -23.65 19.31 2.59
N PRO A 109 -22.99 19.83 1.53
CA PRO A 109 -23.50 20.97 0.79
C PRO A 109 -24.92 20.68 0.26
N GLU A 110 -25.82 21.66 0.33
CA GLU A 110 -27.26 21.47 0.03
C GLU A 110 -27.51 21.07 -1.44
N LEU A 111 -26.81 21.70 -2.39
CA LEU A 111 -27.03 21.51 -3.83
C LEU A 111 -26.74 20.08 -4.35
N PRO A 112 -25.67 19.38 -3.89
CA PRO A 112 -25.49 17.95 -4.12
C PRO A 112 -26.58 17.06 -3.52
N VAL A 113 -27.18 17.43 -2.38
CA VAL A 113 -28.18 16.58 -1.68
C VAL A 113 -29.44 16.37 -2.52
N ASP A 114 -29.80 17.36 -3.33
CA ASP A 114 -30.94 17.30 -4.25
C ASP A 114 -30.67 16.48 -5.52
N ASN A 115 -29.40 16.16 -5.80
CA ASN A 115 -29.04 15.32 -6.92
C ASN A 115 -29.52 13.86 -6.71
N LEU A 116 -30.16 13.29 -7.73
CA LEU A 116 -30.71 11.94 -7.67
C LEU A 116 -29.66 10.87 -7.35
N GLN A 117 -28.47 10.97 -7.94
CA GLN A 117 -27.39 10.00 -7.73
C GLN A 117 -26.83 10.12 -6.32
N PHE A 118 -26.58 11.35 -5.85
CA PHE A 118 -26.13 11.59 -4.47
C PHE A 118 -27.15 11.06 -3.45
N LYS A 119 -28.42 11.41 -3.61
CA LYS A 119 -29.50 10.96 -2.71
C LYS A 119 -29.69 9.44 -2.71
N LYS A 120 -29.72 8.81 -3.88
CA LYS A 120 -30.02 7.36 -4.00
C LYS A 120 -28.81 6.46 -3.75
N LEU A 121 -27.60 6.92 -4.07
CA LEU A 121 -26.39 6.10 -3.97
C LEU A 121 -25.60 6.45 -2.71
N PHE A 122 -25.27 7.72 -2.50
CA PHE A 122 -24.43 8.14 -1.37
C PHE A 122 -25.23 8.21 -0.05
N MET A 123 -26.32 8.98 -0.01
CA MET A 123 -27.07 9.22 1.24
C MET A 123 -27.76 7.95 1.76
N ASP A 124 -28.24 7.09 0.87
CA ASP A 124 -28.82 5.79 1.24
C ASP A 124 -27.81 4.92 2.01
N VAL A 125 -26.56 4.94 1.57
CA VAL A 125 -25.45 4.25 2.26
C VAL A 125 -25.10 4.99 3.56
N TRP A 126 -24.94 6.31 3.52
CA TRP A 126 -24.61 7.13 4.69
C TRP A 126 -25.55 6.88 5.87
N GLN A 127 -26.85 6.79 5.58
CA GLN A 127 -27.87 6.56 6.60
C GLN A 127 -27.81 5.14 7.18
N ARG A 128 -27.61 4.12 6.33
CA ARG A 128 -27.71 2.70 6.73
C ARG A 128 -26.44 2.13 7.37
N TRP A 129 -25.28 2.71 7.10
CA TRP A 129 -23.99 2.21 7.55
C TRP A 129 -23.44 3.04 8.71
N SER A 130 -22.72 2.38 9.62
CA SER A 130 -21.91 3.01 10.64
C SER A 130 -20.47 3.09 10.14
N PHE A 131 -19.77 4.17 10.48
CA PHE A 131 -18.45 4.47 9.95
C PHE A 131 -17.44 4.60 11.08
N PHE A 132 -16.28 3.99 10.86
CA PHE A 132 -15.15 4.06 11.75
C PHE A 132 -13.89 4.36 10.95
N ILE A 133 -12.98 5.12 11.54
CA ILE A 133 -11.67 5.44 10.97
C ILE A 133 -10.60 5.16 12.00
N ARG A 134 -9.55 4.46 11.58
CA ARG A 134 -8.38 4.17 12.39
C ARG A 134 -7.14 4.63 11.62
N PRO A 135 -6.50 5.74 12.03
CA PRO A 135 -5.19 6.09 11.50
C PRO A 135 -4.14 5.15 12.06
N THR A 136 -3.20 4.67 11.25
CA THR A 136 -2.20 3.69 11.68
C THR A 136 -0.79 4.21 11.51
N MET A 137 0.15 3.69 12.30
CA MET A 137 1.55 4.12 12.25
C MET A 137 2.21 3.84 10.89
N THR A 138 1.67 2.92 10.09
CA THR A 138 2.13 2.65 8.73
C THR A 138 1.70 3.74 7.74
N GLY A 139 1.10 4.83 8.22
CA GLY A 139 0.67 5.95 7.38
C GLY A 139 -0.59 5.64 6.59
N MET A 140 -1.51 4.83 7.14
CA MET A 140 -2.77 4.47 6.51
C MET A 140 -3.96 4.94 7.32
N PHE A 141 -5.05 5.29 6.64
CA PHE A 141 -6.38 5.34 7.22
C PHE A 141 -7.11 4.03 6.91
N VAL A 142 -7.36 3.22 7.94
CA VAL A 142 -8.25 2.07 7.83
C VAL A 142 -9.67 2.55 8.12
N VAL A 143 -10.53 2.52 7.10
CA VAL A 143 -11.93 2.91 7.18
C VAL A 143 -12.80 1.66 7.19
N THR A 144 -13.58 1.51 8.25
CA THR A 144 -14.43 0.34 8.48
C THR A 144 -15.90 0.79 8.38
N LEU A 145 -16.63 0.20 7.42
CA LEU A 145 -18.06 0.41 7.23
C LEU A 145 -18.80 -0.78 7.84
N LYS A 146 -19.61 -0.58 8.87
CA LYS A 146 -20.38 -1.65 9.54
C LYS A 146 -21.88 -1.50 9.27
N ARG A 147 -22.54 -2.61 8.93
CA ARG A 147 -23.99 -2.69 8.82
C ARG A 147 -24.55 -3.84 9.65
N SER A 148 -25.37 -3.49 10.64
CA SER A 148 -26.05 -4.45 11.53
C SER A 148 -27.37 -4.93 10.94
N TYR A 149 -27.63 -6.24 11.00
CA TYR A 149 -28.86 -6.92 10.57
C TYR A 149 -29.56 -7.53 11.80
N LYS A 150 -30.34 -6.70 12.51
CA LYS A 150 -31.06 -7.12 13.74
C LYS A 150 -32.21 -8.11 13.47
N LYS A 151 -32.76 -8.08 12.26
CA LYS A 151 -33.85 -8.97 11.83
C LYS A 151 -33.32 -9.98 10.80
N PRO A 152 -33.89 -11.20 10.74
CA PRO A 152 -33.54 -12.19 9.72
C PRO A 152 -33.62 -11.57 8.33
N THR A 153 -32.47 -11.41 7.68
CA THR A 153 -32.35 -10.75 6.37
C THR A 153 -31.89 -11.76 5.33
N PRO A 154 -32.58 -11.89 4.17
CA PRO A 154 -32.17 -12.83 3.14
C PRO A 154 -30.72 -12.60 2.68
N LEU A 155 -29.96 -13.67 2.45
CA LEU A 155 -28.54 -13.57 2.04
C LEU A 155 -28.36 -12.73 0.77
N LEU A 156 -29.29 -12.84 -0.18
CA LEU A 156 -29.30 -12.03 -1.40
C LEU A 156 -29.44 -10.53 -1.13
N ARG A 157 -30.16 -10.15 -0.07
CA ARG A 157 -30.30 -8.75 0.34
C ARG A 157 -29.01 -8.26 0.98
N ILE A 158 -28.38 -9.05 1.85
CA ILE A 158 -27.07 -8.76 2.45
C ILE A 158 -26.02 -8.55 1.34
N ALA A 159 -25.94 -9.46 0.36
CA ALA A 159 -25.06 -9.30 -0.80
C ALA A 159 -25.39 -8.04 -1.62
N SER A 160 -26.68 -7.76 -1.85
CA SER A 160 -27.13 -6.56 -2.56
C SER A 160 -26.74 -5.26 -1.86
N ASP A 161 -26.71 -5.26 -0.52
CA ASP A 161 -26.32 -4.11 0.28
C ASP A 161 -24.82 -3.81 0.15
N ILE A 162 -23.99 -4.85 0.07
CA ILE A 162 -22.55 -4.74 -0.23
C ILE A 162 -22.33 -4.30 -1.68
N ILE A 163 -23.05 -4.88 -2.65
CA ILE A 163 -22.96 -4.46 -4.06
C ILE A 163 -23.33 -2.99 -4.20
N GLY A 164 -24.30 -2.49 -3.42
CA GLY A 164 -24.68 -1.08 -3.38
C GLY A 164 -23.50 -0.14 -3.08
N LEU A 165 -22.54 -0.57 -2.25
CA LEU A 165 -21.31 0.17 -1.95
C LEU A 165 -20.34 0.24 -3.14
N GLN A 166 -20.37 -0.78 -4.00
CA GLN A 166 -19.51 -0.91 -5.18
C GLN A 166 -20.09 -0.21 -6.41
N VAL A 167 -21.35 0.23 -6.36
CA VAL A 167 -21.97 0.99 -7.45
C VAL A 167 -21.17 2.27 -7.67
N SER A 168 -20.83 2.55 -8.91
CA SER A 168 -20.17 3.78 -9.31
C SER A 168 -21.16 4.88 -9.62
N PHE A 169 -20.76 6.13 -9.38
CA PHE A 169 -21.48 7.28 -9.92
C PHE A 169 -21.38 7.30 -11.44
N ASP A 170 -22.50 7.58 -12.10
CA ASP A 170 -22.60 7.66 -13.57
C ASP A 170 -22.36 9.10 -14.00
N VAL A 171 -21.08 9.47 -14.14
CA VAL A 171 -20.65 10.81 -14.54
C VAL A 171 -21.06 11.14 -15.99
N PRO A 172 -20.88 10.25 -16.99
CA PRO A 172 -21.39 10.48 -18.33
C PRO A 172 -22.91 10.67 -18.36
N GLY A 173 -23.66 9.86 -17.60
CA GLY A 173 -25.10 10.02 -17.46
C GLY A 173 -25.51 11.33 -16.79
N ALA A 174 -24.73 11.83 -15.83
CA ALA A 174 -24.96 13.14 -15.21
C ALA A 174 -24.72 14.30 -16.20
N LEU A 175 -23.68 14.21 -17.05
CA LEU A 175 -23.40 15.20 -18.09
C LEU A 175 -24.49 15.20 -19.18
N GLN A 176 -24.90 14.02 -19.67
CA GLN A 176 -26.03 13.93 -20.62
C GLN A 176 -27.35 14.43 -20.02
N TRP A 177 -27.54 14.26 -18.71
CA TRP A 177 -28.70 14.81 -18.02
C TRP A 177 -28.64 16.34 -17.93
N GLN A 178 -27.45 16.92 -17.76
CA GLN A 178 -27.25 18.37 -17.83
C GLN A 178 -27.68 18.91 -19.21
N ASP A 179 -27.21 18.30 -20.30
CA ASP A 179 -27.59 18.70 -21.66
C ASP A 179 -29.11 18.58 -21.88
N LYS A 180 -29.74 17.52 -21.36
CA LYS A 180 -31.21 17.33 -21.44
C LYS A 180 -32.00 18.33 -20.60
N ILE A 181 -31.49 18.74 -19.44
CA ILE A 181 -32.13 19.78 -18.63
C ILE A 181 -32.15 21.10 -19.42
N GLU A 182 -31.05 21.42 -20.11
CA GLU A 182 -30.96 22.62 -20.96
C GLU A 182 -32.00 22.61 -22.09
N GLU A 183 -32.29 21.44 -22.67
CA GLU A 183 -33.36 21.27 -23.67
C GLU A 183 -34.77 21.32 -23.05
N LEU A 184 -34.99 20.65 -21.91
CA LEU A 184 -36.33 20.49 -21.30
C LEU A 184 -36.85 21.74 -20.60
N TYR A 185 -35.95 22.58 -20.06
CA TYR A 185 -36.28 23.77 -19.28
C TYR A 185 -35.80 25.06 -19.97
N ALA A 186 -35.65 25.05 -21.29
CA ALA A 186 -35.23 26.22 -22.07
C ALA A 186 -36.14 27.45 -21.83
N ASP A 187 -37.42 27.23 -21.55
CA ASP A 187 -38.43 28.27 -21.33
C ASP A 187 -38.58 28.70 -19.85
N ASP A 188 -37.90 28.03 -18.91
CA ASP A 188 -37.96 28.29 -17.47
C ASP A 188 -36.55 28.50 -16.89
N GLU A 189 -36.08 29.74 -16.97
CA GLU A 189 -34.70 30.13 -16.63
C GLU A 189 -34.34 29.88 -15.15
N GLU A 190 -35.32 29.97 -14.24
CA GLU A 190 -35.09 29.79 -12.81
C GLU A 190 -34.84 28.31 -12.48
N THR A 191 -35.72 27.41 -12.94
CA THR A 191 -35.55 25.96 -12.70
C THR A 191 -34.36 25.40 -13.47
N LEU A 192 -34.09 25.91 -14.67
CA LEU A 192 -32.90 25.58 -15.44
C LEU A 192 -31.62 25.89 -14.65
N ARG A 193 -31.52 27.10 -14.09
CA ARG A 193 -30.37 27.52 -13.30
C ARG A 193 -30.16 26.62 -12.08
N GLU A 194 -31.20 26.36 -11.30
CA GLU A 194 -31.13 25.50 -10.10
C GLU A 194 -30.67 24.08 -10.42
N LYS A 195 -31.27 23.44 -11.44
CA LYS A 195 -30.93 22.07 -11.83
C LYS A 195 -29.52 21.96 -12.39
N ARG A 196 -29.10 22.96 -13.19
CA ARG A 196 -27.74 23.04 -13.72
C ARG A 196 -26.72 23.21 -12.61
N GLU A 197 -26.99 24.09 -11.64
CA GLU A 197 -26.12 24.30 -10.49
C GLU A 197 -26.01 23.06 -9.61
N SER A 198 -27.10 22.33 -9.38
CA SER A 198 -27.08 21.06 -8.65
C SER A 198 -26.21 20.00 -9.33
N VAL A 199 -26.30 19.84 -10.65
CA VAL A 199 -25.45 18.90 -11.41
C VAL A 199 -24.00 19.36 -11.38
N GLN A 200 -23.72 20.64 -11.59
CA GLN A 200 -22.37 21.20 -11.53
C GLN A 200 -21.74 21.01 -10.16
N LYS A 201 -22.47 21.28 -9.07
CA LYS A 201 -21.98 21.08 -7.70
C LYS A 201 -21.73 19.62 -7.37
N PHE A 202 -22.55 18.71 -7.88
CA PHE A 202 -22.31 17.28 -7.78
C PHE A 202 -21.03 16.85 -8.50
N LEU A 203 -20.79 17.37 -9.70
CA LEU A 203 -19.57 17.15 -10.48
C LEU A 203 -18.33 17.75 -9.79
N GLU A 204 -18.44 18.97 -9.26
CA GLU A 204 -17.40 19.61 -8.44
C GLU A 204 -17.08 18.78 -7.18
N TRP A 205 -18.11 18.25 -6.51
CA TRP A 205 -17.94 17.36 -5.36
C TRP A 205 -17.23 16.05 -5.72
N LEU A 206 -17.53 15.47 -6.88
CA LEU A 206 -16.80 14.34 -7.45
C LEU A 206 -15.40 14.70 -7.92
N GLY A 207 -15.05 15.99 -7.98
CA GLY A 207 -13.73 16.51 -8.33
C GLY A 207 -13.47 16.69 -9.81
N THR A 208 -14.53 16.75 -10.63
CA THR A 208 -14.43 17.05 -12.05
C THR A 208 -14.63 18.55 -12.23
N SER A 209 -13.60 19.28 -12.67
CA SER A 209 -13.61 20.75 -12.64
C SER A 209 -13.53 21.43 -14.02
N GLY A 210 -13.70 20.69 -15.13
CA GLY A 210 -13.71 21.31 -16.46
C GLY A 210 -14.23 20.42 -17.60
N GLN A 211 -14.48 21.05 -18.76
CA GLN A 211 -14.90 20.40 -20.01
C GLN A 211 -13.82 19.47 -20.61
N ASP A 212 -12.53 19.67 -20.28
CA ASP A 212 -11.41 18.88 -20.82
C ASP A 212 -11.19 17.53 -20.11
N GLU A 213 -11.79 17.32 -18.93
CA GLU A 213 -11.69 16.05 -18.17
C GLU A 213 -12.76 15.01 -18.56
N ARG A 214 -13.56 15.27 -19.60
CA ARG A 214 -14.69 14.43 -20.03
C ARG A 214 -14.35 12.96 -20.38
N LEU A 215 -13.06 12.62 -20.56
CA LEU A 215 -12.62 11.35 -21.18
C LEU A 215 -11.77 10.42 -20.30
N THR A 216 -11.36 10.83 -19.09
CA THR A 216 -10.53 9.99 -18.20
C THR A 216 -11.25 9.55 -16.93
N LEU A 217 -12.56 9.81 -16.83
CA LEU A 217 -13.37 9.62 -15.64
C LEU A 217 -13.68 8.14 -15.40
N GLY A 218 -12.80 7.49 -14.64
CA GLY A 218 -13.01 6.16 -14.11
C GLY A 218 -14.17 6.14 -13.11
N TYR A 219 -15.05 5.15 -13.27
CA TYR A 219 -16.15 4.81 -12.37
C TYR A 219 -15.72 4.78 -10.89
N ALA A 220 -15.90 5.87 -10.14
CA ALA A 220 -15.59 5.91 -8.70
C ALA A 220 -16.70 5.24 -7.88
N PRO A 221 -16.41 4.15 -7.15
CA PRO A 221 -17.40 3.49 -6.31
C PRO A 221 -17.87 4.38 -5.15
N VAL A 222 -19.13 4.23 -4.74
CA VAL A 222 -19.70 4.95 -3.59
C VAL A 222 -18.85 4.76 -2.31
N GLN A 223 -18.39 3.54 -2.04
CA GLN A 223 -17.54 3.26 -0.89
C GLN A 223 -16.25 4.09 -0.85
N TRP A 224 -15.67 4.38 -2.02
CA TRP A 224 -14.45 5.17 -2.11
C TRP A 224 -14.72 6.63 -1.76
N GLN A 225 -15.81 7.19 -2.30
CA GLN A 225 -16.21 8.57 -1.98
C GLN A 225 -16.56 8.73 -0.50
N ILE A 226 -17.24 7.74 0.10
CA ILE A 226 -17.52 7.74 1.53
C ILE A 226 -16.21 7.73 2.34
N ALA A 227 -15.27 6.85 2.00
CA ALA A 227 -14.02 6.76 2.72
C ALA A 227 -13.18 8.04 2.59
N MET A 228 -13.11 8.61 1.39
CA MET A 228 -12.46 9.90 1.15
C MET A 228 -13.10 11.02 1.96
N GLU A 229 -14.44 11.09 2.00
CA GLU A 229 -15.15 12.11 2.76
C GLU A 229 -14.91 11.99 4.27
N ILE A 230 -14.98 10.76 4.82
CA ILE A 230 -14.64 10.52 6.23
C ILE A 230 -13.21 10.96 6.53
N CYS A 231 -12.24 10.60 5.68
CA CYS A 231 -10.84 10.98 5.86
C CYS A 231 -10.64 12.50 5.76
N ARG A 232 -11.31 13.18 4.81
CA ARG A 232 -11.27 14.65 4.68
C ARG A 232 -11.77 15.34 5.94
N GLN A 233 -12.94 14.93 6.43
CA GLN A 233 -13.52 15.51 7.65
C GLN A 233 -12.60 15.26 8.85
N PHE A 234 -12.02 14.06 8.94
CA PHE A 234 -11.06 13.73 9.98
C PHE A 234 -9.78 14.58 9.91
N VAL A 235 -9.20 14.76 8.72
CA VAL A 235 -7.98 15.57 8.52
C VAL A 235 -8.24 17.07 8.78
N LYS A 236 -9.41 17.59 8.37
CA LYS A 236 -9.85 18.96 8.69
C LYS A 236 -9.99 19.18 10.19
N MET A 237 -10.58 18.21 10.89
CA MET A 237 -10.72 18.21 12.35
C MET A 237 -9.34 18.30 13.03
N LEU A 238 -8.31 17.66 12.48
CA LEU A 238 -6.92 17.72 12.97
C LEU A 238 -6.17 19.01 12.58
N LYS A 239 -6.87 20.03 12.09
CA LYS A 239 -6.30 21.32 11.66
C LYS A 239 -5.23 21.19 10.58
N LEU A 240 -5.28 20.11 9.79
CA LEU A 240 -4.41 19.86 8.65
C LEU A 240 -2.90 19.82 9.00
N ARG A 241 -2.52 19.38 10.21
CA ARG A 241 -1.10 19.35 10.63
C ARG A 241 -0.75 18.10 11.44
N ILE A 242 0.46 17.61 11.26
CA ILE A 242 1.08 16.53 12.04
C ILE A 242 2.27 17.15 12.78
N GLU A 243 2.10 17.36 14.08
CA GLU A 243 3.11 17.93 14.95
C GLU A 243 3.98 16.80 15.51
N LEU A 244 5.23 16.71 15.06
CA LEU A 244 6.23 15.75 15.53
C LEU A 244 7.15 16.47 16.52
N ASN A 245 7.46 15.85 17.67
CA ASN A 245 8.24 16.51 18.73
C ASN A 245 9.64 16.97 18.26
N ASP A 246 10.35 16.11 17.51
CA ASP A 246 11.75 16.33 17.10
C ASP A 246 11.91 16.65 15.61
N HIS A 247 10.79 16.85 14.90
CA HIS A 247 10.80 17.07 13.47
C HIS A 247 9.88 18.23 13.10
N PRO A 248 10.21 19.04 12.06
CA PRO A 248 9.31 20.09 11.62
C PRO A 248 7.88 19.57 11.32
N THR A 249 6.87 20.41 11.49
CA THR A 249 5.48 19.99 11.25
C THR A 249 5.28 19.49 9.82
N ILE A 250 4.49 18.44 9.63
CA ILE A 250 4.03 17.99 8.32
C ILE A 250 2.63 18.55 8.10
N ASN A 251 2.47 19.36 7.07
CA ASN A 251 1.21 19.93 6.66
C ASN A 251 0.44 18.92 5.83
N MET A 252 -0.83 18.79 6.18
CA MET A 252 -1.83 18.10 5.39
C MET A 252 -2.60 19.12 4.54
N TYR A 253 -3.29 18.66 3.52
CA TYR A 253 -4.23 19.45 2.75
C TYR A 253 -5.49 18.65 2.47
N ASP A 254 -6.57 19.35 2.12
CA ASP A 254 -7.77 18.70 1.59
C ASP A 254 -7.52 18.37 0.11
N PRO A 255 -7.28 17.10 -0.25
CA PRO A 255 -7.08 16.76 -1.64
C PRO A 255 -8.37 17.06 -2.41
N LYS A 256 -8.26 17.84 -3.49
CA LYS A 256 -9.32 17.90 -4.51
C LYS A 256 -9.72 16.47 -4.85
N ALA A 257 -11.00 16.21 -5.11
CA ALA A 257 -11.48 14.89 -5.51
C ALA A 257 -10.99 14.49 -6.92
N SER A 258 -9.76 14.84 -7.31
CA SER A 258 -9.13 14.30 -8.50
C SER A 258 -9.17 12.79 -8.39
N LEU A 259 -9.88 12.16 -9.33
CA LEU A 259 -10.21 10.73 -9.40
C LEU A 259 -8.95 9.88 -9.61
N SER A 260 -8.04 9.91 -8.65
CA SER A 260 -6.98 8.91 -8.55
C SER A 260 -7.66 7.57 -8.32
N THR A 261 -7.41 6.61 -9.21
CA THR A 261 -7.96 5.27 -9.12
C THR A 261 -7.78 4.74 -7.69
N PRO A 262 -8.87 4.32 -7.02
CA PRO A 262 -8.75 3.61 -5.76
C PRO A 262 -7.76 2.47 -5.93
N LEU A 263 -6.92 2.20 -4.93
CA LEU A 263 -6.51 0.82 -4.75
C LEU A 263 -7.82 0.09 -4.39
N HIS A 264 -8.44 -0.57 -5.37
CA HIS A 264 -9.80 -1.15 -5.30
C HIS A 264 -9.95 -2.31 -4.31
N ASP A 265 -9.05 -2.41 -3.33
CA ASP A 265 -8.98 -3.50 -2.38
C ASP A 265 -9.88 -3.18 -1.17
N SER A 266 -11.19 -3.34 -1.38
CA SER A 266 -12.13 -3.50 -0.28
C SER A 266 -12.18 -4.96 0.14
N TYR A 267 -12.13 -5.23 1.45
CA TYR A 267 -12.29 -6.58 1.99
C TYR A 267 -13.58 -6.66 2.80
N VAL A 268 -14.39 -7.69 2.58
CA VAL A 268 -15.71 -7.83 3.22
C VAL A 268 -15.65 -8.90 4.30
N VAL A 269 -16.17 -8.62 5.49
CA VAL A 269 -16.34 -9.62 6.55
C VAL A 269 -17.84 -9.80 6.79
N TYR A 270 -18.33 -11.01 6.59
CA TYR A 270 -19.68 -11.42 6.95
C TYR A 270 -19.64 -12.11 8.30
N HIS A 271 -20.20 -11.48 9.34
CA HIS A 271 -20.35 -12.07 10.67
C HIS A 271 -21.81 -12.45 10.87
N LEU A 272 -22.10 -13.75 10.85
CA LEU A 272 -23.47 -14.28 10.93
C LEU A 272 -23.73 -14.92 12.30
N ASP A 273 -24.33 -14.16 13.22
CA ASP A 273 -24.69 -14.64 14.56
C ASP A 273 -25.75 -15.76 14.52
N GLU A 274 -26.72 -15.64 13.61
CA GLU A 274 -27.75 -16.65 13.39
C GLU A 274 -27.96 -16.87 11.90
N LEU A 275 -27.95 -18.13 11.47
CA LEU A 275 -28.26 -18.54 10.12
C LEU A 275 -29.57 -19.33 10.12
N LEU A 276 -30.50 -18.98 9.24
CA LEU A 276 -31.84 -19.54 9.17
C LEU A 276 -32.09 -20.07 7.76
N ALA A 277 -32.53 -21.32 7.65
CA ALA A 277 -32.85 -21.96 6.37
C ALA A 277 -34.21 -22.65 6.43
N PRO A 278 -34.89 -22.83 5.28
CA PRO A 278 -36.08 -23.66 5.20
C PRO A 278 -35.71 -25.14 5.51
N PRO A 279 -36.61 -25.91 6.15
CA PRO A 279 -36.37 -27.33 6.45
C PRO A 279 -35.99 -28.17 5.23
N ALA A 280 -36.57 -27.84 4.06
CA ALA A 280 -36.29 -28.52 2.79
C ALA A 280 -34.81 -28.39 2.35
N MET A 281 -34.06 -27.38 2.81
CA MET A 281 -32.63 -27.27 2.50
C MET A 281 -31.75 -28.09 3.44
N LEU A 282 -32.30 -28.57 4.56
CA LEU A 282 -31.61 -29.42 5.54
C LEU A 282 -31.74 -30.91 5.20
N GLN A 283 -32.76 -31.26 4.41
CA GLN A 283 -33.07 -32.61 3.97
C GLN A 283 -32.56 -32.78 2.52
N ASP A 284 -31.26 -32.99 2.31
CA ASP A 284 -30.79 -33.56 1.03
C ASP A 284 -29.37 -34.14 1.13
N ASP A 285 -29.31 -35.45 0.85
CA ASP A 285 -28.21 -36.26 0.25
C ASP A 285 -28.54 -37.79 0.31
N GLN A 286 -29.77 -38.22 0.68
CA GLN A 286 -30.18 -39.64 0.67
C GLN A 286 -31.21 -40.04 -0.43
N ALA A 287 -31.72 -39.11 -1.24
CA ALA A 287 -32.82 -39.41 -2.16
C ALA A 287 -32.46 -39.38 -3.67
N ASP A 288 -31.26 -38.93 -4.03
CA ASP A 288 -30.89 -38.75 -5.46
C ASP A 288 -30.04 -39.89 -6.06
N ASP A 289 -29.71 -40.94 -5.28
CA ASP A 289 -28.95 -42.12 -5.77
C ASP A 289 -29.78 -43.44 -5.86
N ASP A 290 -31.05 -43.45 -5.42
CA ASP A 290 -31.95 -44.61 -5.55
C ASP A 290 -33.27 -44.20 -6.26
N ILE A 291 -33.21 -43.94 -7.56
CA ILE A 291 -34.40 -43.95 -8.42
C ILE A 291 -34.31 -45.16 -9.35
N ASP A 292 -34.70 -46.30 -8.79
CA ASP A 292 -35.36 -47.41 -9.49
C ASP A 292 -36.15 -48.20 -8.44
N GLY A 293 -37.47 -48.01 -8.37
CA GLY A 293 -38.36 -48.89 -7.61
C GLY A 293 -39.57 -48.23 -6.94
N ASP A 294 -40.64 -48.11 -7.73
CA ASP A 294 -42.07 -48.30 -7.39
C ASP A 294 -42.71 -47.71 -6.11
N ASP A 295 -43.73 -46.89 -6.38
CA ASP A 295 -45.04 -46.86 -5.73
C ASP A 295 -45.12 -46.77 -4.20
N HIS A 296 -45.04 -45.54 -3.68
CA HIS A 296 -45.85 -45.17 -2.50
C HIS A 296 -46.40 -43.74 -2.62
N GLU A 297 -47.52 -43.65 -3.33
CA GLU A 297 -48.46 -42.54 -3.25
C GLU A 297 -49.26 -42.61 -1.92
N ALA A 298 -49.57 -41.42 -1.39
CA ALA A 298 -50.51 -41.12 -0.30
C ALA A 298 -50.00 -41.22 1.16
N ALA A 299 -49.53 -40.10 1.71
CA ALA A 299 -50.03 -39.52 2.99
C ALA A 299 -49.30 -38.23 3.45
N THR A 300 -49.22 -37.17 2.65
CA THR A 300 -48.89 -35.82 3.18
C THR A 300 -49.53 -34.71 2.35
N ALA A 301 -50.87 -34.65 2.34
CA ALA A 301 -51.59 -33.45 1.93
C ALA A 301 -52.15 -32.77 3.19
N ASN A 302 -51.99 -31.44 3.27
CA ASN A 302 -52.51 -30.52 4.30
C ASN A 302 -51.64 -30.22 5.52
N ARG A 303 -50.39 -29.77 5.30
CA ARG A 303 -49.80 -28.72 6.15
C ARG A 303 -49.52 -27.50 5.28
N HIS A 304 -50.25 -26.42 5.49
CA HIS A 304 -49.83 -25.11 4.99
C HIS A 304 -48.43 -24.83 5.55
N PRO A 305 -47.40 -24.64 4.71
CA PRO A 305 -46.05 -24.36 5.17
C PRO A 305 -45.98 -22.87 5.48
N GLU A 306 -46.54 -22.46 6.62
CA GLU A 306 -46.07 -21.22 7.23
C GLU A 306 -44.56 -21.36 7.39
N SER A 307 -43.85 -20.37 6.86
CA SER A 307 -42.41 -20.31 6.62
C SER A 307 -41.59 -20.42 7.90
N THR A 308 -41.58 -21.59 8.52
CA THR A 308 -40.81 -21.91 9.70
C THR A 308 -39.37 -22.14 9.27
N GLN A 309 -38.62 -21.04 9.14
CA GLN A 309 -37.17 -21.13 8.98
C GLN A 309 -36.59 -21.78 10.25
N VAL A 310 -35.73 -22.76 10.06
CA VAL A 310 -35.04 -23.49 11.12
C VAL A 310 -33.63 -22.92 11.25
N LEU A 311 -33.13 -22.87 12.48
CA LEU A 311 -31.76 -22.47 12.75
C LEU A 311 -30.78 -23.49 12.18
N VAL A 312 -29.82 -23.00 11.40
CA VAL A 312 -28.74 -23.78 10.82
C VAL A 312 -27.55 -23.74 11.77
N THR A 313 -27.17 -24.89 12.30
CA THR A 313 -25.90 -25.10 12.99
C THR A 313 -24.81 -25.47 11.98
N PRO A 314 -23.53 -25.20 12.26
CA PRO A 314 -22.39 -25.67 11.47
C PRO A 314 -22.41 -27.15 11.09
N HIS A 315 -22.97 -28.03 11.90
CA HIS A 315 -23.19 -29.44 11.52
C HIS A 315 -24.10 -29.59 10.28
N TYR A 316 -25.18 -28.81 10.20
CA TYR A 316 -26.05 -28.77 9.02
C TYR A 316 -25.36 -28.13 7.81
N ILE A 317 -24.46 -27.17 8.04
CA ILE A 317 -23.65 -26.59 6.96
C ILE A 317 -22.75 -27.67 6.35
N GLN A 318 -22.14 -28.54 7.14
CA GLN A 318 -21.26 -29.59 6.63
C GLN A 318 -22.02 -30.66 5.82
N SER A 319 -23.24 -30.99 6.24
CA SER A 319 -24.07 -32.02 5.59
C SER A 319 -24.83 -31.51 4.36
N SER A 320 -25.33 -30.28 4.34
CA SER A 320 -26.14 -29.77 3.23
C SER A 320 -25.32 -29.09 2.14
N SER A 321 -25.28 -29.67 0.94
CA SER A 321 -24.66 -29.05 -0.25
C SER A 321 -25.34 -27.73 -0.65
N GLN A 322 -26.65 -27.60 -0.42
CA GLN A 322 -27.43 -26.40 -0.76
C GLN A 322 -27.07 -25.20 0.14
N ILE A 323 -26.89 -25.45 1.44
CA ILE A 323 -26.48 -24.43 2.42
C ILE A 323 -25.07 -23.96 2.09
N ARG A 324 -24.13 -24.89 1.86
CA ARG A 324 -22.74 -24.55 1.46
C ARG A 324 -22.71 -23.71 0.21
N ARG A 325 -23.46 -24.10 -0.82
CA ARG A 325 -23.55 -23.32 -2.07
C ARG A 325 -24.07 -21.90 -1.82
N SER A 326 -25.09 -21.73 -0.98
CA SER A 326 -25.66 -20.42 -0.66
C SER A 326 -24.69 -19.50 0.11
N LEU A 327 -23.87 -20.08 0.99
CA LEU A 327 -22.82 -19.34 1.70
C LEU A 327 -21.66 -18.94 0.78
N ILE A 328 -21.22 -19.82 -0.13
CA ILE A 328 -20.21 -19.45 -1.15
C ILE A 328 -20.74 -18.35 -2.07
N GLN A 329 -22.01 -18.41 -2.46
CA GLN A 329 -22.66 -17.35 -3.25
C GLN A 329 -22.63 -15.99 -2.54
N LEU A 330 -22.79 -15.97 -1.22
CA LEU A 330 -22.66 -14.75 -0.41
C LEU A 330 -21.21 -14.24 -0.42
N ILE A 331 -20.21 -15.12 -0.18
CA ILE A 331 -18.79 -14.78 -0.14
C ILE A 331 -18.29 -14.22 -1.48
N GLU A 332 -18.68 -14.85 -2.59
CA GLU A 332 -18.32 -14.38 -3.93
C GLU A 332 -18.99 -13.03 -4.26
N GLY A 333 -20.15 -12.76 -3.65
CA GLY A 333 -20.86 -11.49 -3.80
C GLY A 333 -21.38 -11.24 -5.22
N ALA A 334 -21.38 -12.24 -6.10
CA ALA A 334 -21.83 -12.12 -7.48
C ALA A 334 -23.36 -12.24 -7.55
N VAL A 335 -24.05 -11.22 -8.07
CA VAL A 335 -25.50 -11.24 -8.23
C VAL A 335 -25.88 -10.96 -9.68
N LEU A 336 -26.59 -11.91 -10.28
CA LEU A 336 -27.11 -11.82 -11.63
C LEU A 336 -28.44 -11.06 -11.66
N ARG A 337 -28.61 -10.21 -12.66
CA ARG A 337 -29.87 -9.54 -12.98
C ARG A 337 -30.34 -9.99 -14.37
N PRO A 338 -31.62 -10.39 -14.53
CA PRO A 338 -32.15 -10.71 -15.85
C PRO A 338 -32.11 -9.49 -16.77
N SER A 339 -31.82 -9.71 -18.05
CA SER A 339 -31.80 -8.64 -19.06
C SER A 339 -33.18 -8.00 -19.20
N ARG A 340 -33.21 -6.67 -19.40
CA ARG A 340 -34.46 -5.92 -19.62
C ARG A 340 -35.13 -6.45 -20.90
N GLY A 341 -36.37 -6.94 -20.79
CA GLY A 341 -37.20 -7.36 -21.93
C GLY A 341 -37.72 -8.80 -21.90
N LYS A 342 -37.21 -9.68 -21.02
CA LYS A 342 -37.81 -11.02 -20.80
C LYS A 342 -38.71 -10.98 -19.56
N HIS A 343 -40.03 -11.06 -19.79
CA HIS A 343 -41.09 -11.13 -18.77
C HIS A 343 -41.10 -12.48 -18.02
N THR A 344 -39.98 -12.89 -17.43
CA THR A 344 -39.99 -13.92 -16.39
C THR A 344 -40.02 -13.20 -15.05
N SER A 345 -41.03 -13.50 -14.25
CA SER A 345 -41.25 -12.94 -12.92
C SER A 345 -40.02 -13.07 -12.02
N SER A 346 -39.44 -11.89 -11.74
CA SER A 346 -38.80 -11.46 -10.50
C SER A 346 -37.50 -12.15 -10.04
N GLY A 347 -36.44 -11.34 -9.95
CA GLY A 347 -35.40 -11.53 -8.94
C GLY A 347 -33.99 -11.26 -9.44
N ARG A 348 -33.23 -10.51 -8.64
CA ARG A 348 -31.78 -10.72 -8.57
C ARG A 348 -31.56 -12.18 -8.11
N GLN A 349 -30.54 -12.86 -8.61
CA GLN A 349 -30.24 -14.23 -8.20
C GLN A 349 -28.73 -14.47 -8.13
N PHE A 350 -28.31 -15.41 -7.30
CA PHE A 350 -26.91 -15.83 -7.27
C PHE A 350 -26.59 -16.79 -8.43
N PRO A 351 -25.39 -16.74 -9.02
CA PRO A 351 -24.92 -17.77 -9.95
C PRO A 351 -24.77 -19.10 -9.22
N LYS A 352 -25.04 -20.22 -9.90
CA LYS A 352 -24.85 -21.56 -9.33
C LYS A 352 -23.39 -21.99 -9.50
N HIS A 353 -22.69 -22.22 -8.39
CA HIS A 353 -21.32 -22.76 -8.40
C HIS A 353 -21.31 -24.29 -8.52
N ARG A 354 -20.26 -24.82 -9.17
CA ARG A 354 -19.97 -26.27 -9.22
C ARG A 354 -19.67 -26.79 -7.81
N LEU A 355 -20.15 -27.98 -7.46
CA LEU A 355 -20.00 -28.55 -6.11
C LEU A 355 -18.52 -28.73 -5.72
N ASN A 356 -17.68 -29.24 -6.63
CA ASN A 356 -16.24 -29.41 -6.37
C ASN A 356 -15.55 -28.12 -5.90
N TYR A 357 -15.97 -26.97 -6.44
CA TYR A 357 -15.43 -25.67 -6.01
C TYR A 357 -15.93 -25.31 -4.61
N VAL A 358 -17.22 -25.53 -4.33
CA VAL A 358 -17.81 -25.33 -3.00
C VAL A 358 -17.09 -26.20 -1.97
N ASP A 359 -16.90 -27.48 -2.26
CA ASP A 359 -16.19 -28.42 -1.38
C ASP A 359 -14.75 -28.00 -1.15
N GLN A 360 -14.05 -27.51 -2.18
CA GLN A 360 -12.68 -27.02 -2.05
C GLN A 360 -12.58 -25.82 -1.11
N VAL A 361 -13.53 -24.87 -1.17
CA VAL A 361 -13.54 -23.72 -0.26
C VAL A 361 -13.82 -24.15 1.17
N PHE A 362 -14.78 -25.05 1.40
CA PHE A 362 -15.11 -25.56 2.74
C PHE A 362 -14.02 -26.47 3.33
N LYS A 363 -13.23 -27.16 2.49
CA LYS A 363 -12.02 -27.90 2.95
C LYS A 363 -10.97 -26.97 3.58
N ASN A 364 -11.01 -25.68 3.26
CA ASN A 364 -10.13 -24.67 3.83
C ASN A 364 -10.78 -23.91 5.00
N ASP A 365 -11.76 -24.50 5.69
CA ASP A 365 -12.29 -23.94 6.93
C ASP A 365 -11.18 -23.81 7.98
N THR A 366 -11.05 -22.61 8.54
CA THR A 366 -10.05 -22.25 9.53
C THR A 366 -10.62 -22.07 10.93
N ALA A 367 -11.88 -22.48 11.14
CA ALA A 367 -12.53 -22.51 12.45
C ALA A 367 -11.66 -23.25 13.49
N THR A 368 -11.71 -22.79 14.75
CA THR A 368 -10.85 -23.33 15.81
C THR A 368 -11.62 -24.24 16.74
N TRP A 369 -12.84 -23.86 17.09
CA TRP A 369 -13.66 -24.64 17.99
C TRP A 369 -14.76 -25.39 17.22
N ILE A 370 -15.32 -26.40 17.89
CA ILE A 370 -16.47 -27.15 17.35
C ILE A 370 -17.65 -26.18 17.24
N ASP A 371 -18.50 -26.41 16.23
CA ASP A 371 -19.69 -25.59 16.00
C ASP A 371 -19.37 -24.16 15.57
N GLU A 372 -18.34 -24.00 14.73
CA GLU A 372 -17.94 -22.74 14.11
C GLU A 372 -17.70 -22.91 12.61
N LEU A 373 -17.72 -21.79 11.88
CA LEU A 373 -17.26 -21.72 10.50
C LEU A 373 -16.42 -20.46 10.32
N CYS A 374 -15.21 -20.59 9.79
CA CYS A 374 -14.35 -19.46 9.45
C CYS A 374 -13.71 -19.66 8.07
N LEU A 375 -14.38 -19.14 7.04
CA LEU A 375 -13.88 -19.18 5.67
C LEU A 375 -13.17 -17.87 5.35
N LEU A 376 -11.90 -17.96 4.98
CA LEU A 376 -11.09 -16.81 4.59
C LEU A 376 -10.76 -16.93 3.10
N THR A 377 -11.20 -15.97 2.30
CA THR A 377 -10.93 -15.92 0.85
C THR A 377 -10.17 -14.63 0.51
N PRO A 378 -9.63 -14.49 -0.71
CA PRO A 378 -8.92 -13.25 -1.10
C PRO A 378 -9.78 -11.98 -1.08
N ARG A 379 -11.12 -12.10 -1.12
CA ARG A 379 -12.07 -10.96 -1.21
C ARG A 379 -12.96 -10.78 0.02
N ALA A 380 -13.27 -11.87 0.69
CA ALA A 380 -14.16 -11.84 1.84
C ALA A 380 -13.84 -12.91 2.88
N ALA A 381 -14.21 -12.62 4.13
CA ALA A 381 -14.29 -13.58 5.21
C ALA A 381 -15.76 -13.88 5.53
N LEU A 382 -16.06 -15.14 5.85
CA LEU A 382 -17.32 -15.55 6.47
C LEU A 382 -17.01 -16.14 7.84
N ILE A 383 -17.63 -15.55 8.85
CA ILE A 383 -17.53 -15.96 10.25
C ILE A 383 -18.93 -16.34 10.72
N VAL A 384 -19.07 -17.58 11.19
CA VAL A 384 -20.25 -18.07 11.89
C VAL A 384 -19.77 -18.54 13.26
N PRO A 385 -19.89 -17.71 14.31
CA PRO A 385 -19.47 -18.10 15.65
C PRO A 385 -20.41 -19.17 16.21
N SER A 386 -19.92 -19.99 17.14
CA SER A 386 -20.80 -20.87 17.92
C SER A 386 -21.80 -20.06 18.74
N ARG A 387 -23.08 -20.34 18.52
CA ARG A 387 -24.18 -19.75 19.29
C ARG A 387 -24.15 -20.23 20.74
N HIS A 388 -23.80 -21.50 20.97
CA HIS A 388 -23.79 -22.10 22.29
C HIS A 388 -22.85 -21.34 23.24
N PHE A 389 -21.72 -20.85 22.73
CA PHE A 389 -20.71 -20.15 23.50
C PHE A 389 -20.84 -18.61 23.49
N SER A 390 -21.81 -18.04 22.74
CA SER A 390 -21.96 -16.59 22.57
C SER A 390 -21.95 -15.77 23.88
N GLN A 391 -22.57 -16.29 24.94
CA GLN A 391 -22.66 -15.64 26.25
C GLN A 391 -21.68 -16.19 27.29
N HIS A 392 -20.71 -17.01 26.89
CA HIS A 392 -19.75 -17.61 27.82
C HIS A 392 -18.52 -16.72 27.99
N GLU A 393 -17.97 -16.73 29.21
CA GLU A 393 -16.64 -16.19 29.49
C GLU A 393 -15.58 -17.15 28.94
N LEU A 394 -14.64 -16.62 28.16
CA LEU A 394 -13.49 -17.32 27.60
C LEU A 394 -12.31 -17.19 28.55
N PHE A 395 -11.87 -18.31 29.09
CA PHE A 395 -10.66 -18.40 29.92
C PHE A 395 -9.51 -19.03 29.14
N ILE A 396 -8.32 -18.44 29.27
CA ILE A 396 -7.12 -18.91 28.56
C ILE A 396 -6.05 -19.26 29.59
N SER A 397 -5.53 -20.48 29.48
CA SER A 397 -4.60 -21.07 30.45
C SER A 397 -3.31 -20.27 30.64
N THR A 398 -2.91 -19.45 29.67
CA THR A 398 -1.66 -18.68 29.71
C THR A 398 -1.78 -17.33 30.43
N LEU A 399 -2.93 -17.00 31.02
CA LEU A 399 -3.15 -15.73 31.72
C LEU A 399 -3.85 -15.92 33.08
N PRO A 400 -3.65 -15.00 34.04
CA PRO A 400 -4.33 -15.07 35.32
C PRO A 400 -5.84 -14.90 35.15
N THR A 401 -6.62 -15.84 35.68
CA THR A 401 -8.09 -15.84 35.59
C THR A 401 -8.76 -14.68 36.33
N SER A 402 -8.07 -14.10 37.32
CA SER A 402 -8.58 -12.96 38.11
C SER A 402 -8.65 -11.65 37.32
N THR A 403 -7.85 -11.49 36.26
CA THR A 403 -7.73 -10.25 35.48
C THR A 403 -8.26 -10.37 34.05
N SER A 404 -8.67 -11.57 33.60
CA SER A 404 -8.98 -11.86 32.19
C SER A 404 -10.40 -12.38 31.96
N LYS A 405 -11.40 -11.60 32.41
CA LYS A 405 -12.80 -11.87 32.05
C LYS A 405 -13.08 -11.34 30.65
N VAL A 406 -12.91 -12.19 29.64
CA VAL A 406 -13.20 -11.88 28.24
C VAL A 406 -14.41 -12.69 27.81
N MET A 407 -15.41 -12.05 27.20
CA MET A 407 -16.53 -12.76 26.59
C MET A 407 -16.09 -13.42 25.29
N TYR A 408 -16.58 -14.61 24.99
CA TYR A 408 -16.31 -15.32 23.74
C TYR A 408 -16.69 -14.48 22.50
N GLN A 409 -17.72 -13.63 22.56
CA GLN A 409 -18.03 -12.72 21.46
C GLN A 409 -16.89 -11.75 21.15
N TRP A 410 -16.22 -11.22 22.17
CA TRP A 410 -15.13 -10.26 21.99
C TRP A 410 -13.87 -10.87 21.36
N TYR A 411 -13.70 -12.20 21.48
CA TYR A 411 -12.67 -12.92 20.74
C TYR A 411 -12.82 -12.75 19.22
N TRP A 412 -14.06 -12.81 18.71
CA TRP A 412 -14.30 -12.64 17.28
C TRP A 412 -14.03 -11.21 16.83
N GLU A 413 -14.33 -10.24 17.67
CA GLU A 413 -13.98 -8.84 17.38
C GLU A 413 -12.46 -8.62 17.34
N ALA A 414 -11.71 -9.29 18.21
CA ALA A 414 -10.24 -9.29 18.12
C ALA A 414 -9.74 -9.96 16.83
N LEU A 415 -10.39 -11.03 16.36
CA LEU A 415 -10.09 -11.62 15.06
C LEU A 415 -10.47 -10.70 13.90
N GLU A 416 -11.57 -9.97 13.96
CA GLU A 416 -11.91 -8.96 12.96
C GLU A 416 -10.88 -7.85 12.91
N ARG A 417 -10.39 -7.39 14.07
CA ARG A 417 -9.27 -6.45 14.14
C ARG A 417 -8.00 -7.02 13.53
N MET A 418 -7.75 -8.33 13.69
CA MET A 418 -6.65 -9.02 13.01
C MET A 418 -6.84 -9.03 11.49
N LEU A 419 -8.07 -9.23 10.99
CA LEU A 419 -8.37 -9.12 9.56
C LEU A 419 -8.10 -7.68 9.06
N GLU A 420 -8.57 -6.65 9.76
CA GLU A 420 -8.26 -5.25 9.45
C GLU A 420 -6.76 -5.00 9.32
N PHE A 421 -5.97 -5.51 10.27
CA PHE A 421 -4.52 -5.38 10.26
C PHE A 421 -3.87 -6.10 9.06
N ILE A 422 -4.34 -7.29 8.71
CA ILE A 422 -3.83 -8.04 7.55
C ILE A 422 -4.11 -7.29 6.25
N ILE A 423 -5.28 -6.66 6.11
CA ILE A 423 -5.63 -5.86 4.93
C ILE A 423 -4.77 -4.58 4.88
N GLU A 424 -4.48 -3.95 6.01
CA GLU A 424 -3.51 -2.85 6.11
C GLU A 424 -2.13 -3.29 5.60
N VAL A 425 -1.61 -4.43 6.06
CA VAL A 425 -0.33 -4.98 5.62
C VAL A 425 -0.34 -5.28 4.12
N ARG A 426 -1.43 -5.82 3.58
CA ARG A 426 -1.59 -6.06 2.13
C ARG A 426 -1.45 -4.76 1.34
N VAL A 427 -2.16 -3.70 1.74
CA VAL A 427 -2.13 -2.42 1.02
C VAL A 427 -0.77 -1.75 1.16
N LEU A 428 -0.11 -1.85 2.31
CA LEU A 428 1.28 -1.42 2.47
C LEU A 428 2.21 -2.18 1.51
N ALA A 429 2.09 -3.51 1.41
CA ALA A 429 2.92 -4.32 0.51
C ALA A 429 2.73 -3.91 -0.96
N GLN A 430 1.49 -3.61 -1.39
CA GLN A 430 1.22 -3.11 -2.74
C GLN A 430 1.80 -1.72 -2.99
N LEU A 431 1.72 -0.82 -2.00
CA LEU A 431 2.29 0.51 -2.12
C LEU A 431 3.80 0.46 -2.24
N VAL A 432 4.46 -0.37 -1.42
CA VAL A 432 5.91 -0.56 -1.45
C VAL A 432 6.34 -1.23 -2.76
N GLU A 433 5.62 -2.24 -3.25
CA GLU A 433 5.88 -2.87 -4.54
C GLU A 433 5.82 -1.84 -5.68
N ARG A 434 4.73 -1.08 -5.80
CA ARG A 434 4.58 -0.04 -6.83
C ARG A 434 5.61 1.07 -6.71
N ALA A 435 5.88 1.53 -5.49
CA ALA A 435 6.86 2.58 -5.24
C ALA A 435 8.28 2.12 -5.58
N SER A 436 8.62 0.87 -5.29
CA SER A 436 9.91 0.25 -5.65
C SER A 436 10.05 0.04 -7.15
N ALA A 437 8.98 -0.38 -7.85
CA ALA A 437 9.00 -0.54 -9.30
C ALA A 437 9.18 0.82 -10.00
N LYS A 438 8.49 1.86 -9.53
CA LYS A 438 8.66 3.22 -10.02
C LYS A 438 10.08 3.74 -9.75
N ALA A 439 10.57 3.61 -8.52
CA ALA A 439 11.91 4.06 -8.16
C ALA A 439 12.99 3.34 -8.96
N LEU A 440 12.86 2.03 -9.21
CA LEU A 440 13.78 1.28 -10.05
C LEU A 440 13.78 1.79 -11.50
N ASN A 441 12.61 2.10 -12.06
CA ASN A 441 12.51 2.67 -13.41
C ASN A 441 13.17 4.06 -13.48
N ASP A 442 12.89 4.92 -12.49
CA ASP A 442 13.52 6.23 -12.35
C ASP A 442 15.06 6.07 -12.27
N PHE A 443 15.54 5.11 -11.45
CA PHE A 443 16.96 4.81 -11.27
C PHE A 443 17.64 4.35 -12.57
N VAL A 444 17.01 3.44 -13.31
CA VAL A 444 17.54 2.94 -14.59
C VAL A 444 17.67 4.08 -15.59
N LYS A 445 16.69 4.99 -15.63
CA LYS A 445 16.72 6.15 -16.52
C LYS A 445 17.88 7.09 -16.15
N THR A 446 18.00 7.49 -14.89
CA THR A 446 19.08 8.38 -14.42
C THR A 446 20.45 7.72 -14.57
N SER A 447 20.58 6.41 -14.30
CA SER A 447 21.83 5.67 -14.51
C SER A 447 22.25 5.63 -15.99
N ARG A 448 21.30 5.46 -16.91
CA ARG A 448 21.55 5.51 -18.35
C ARG A 448 21.99 6.90 -18.79
N GLU A 449 21.30 7.95 -18.36
CA GLU A 449 21.66 9.35 -18.64
C GLU A 449 23.06 9.67 -18.10
N THR A 450 23.37 9.24 -16.87
CA THR A 450 24.70 9.37 -16.27
C THR A 450 25.76 8.65 -17.09
N ARG A 451 25.49 7.43 -17.56
CA ARG A 451 26.43 6.67 -18.39
C ARG A 451 26.67 7.34 -19.74
N GLU A 452 25.62 7.83 -20.40
CA GLU A 452 25.73 8.57 -21.67
C GLU A 452 26.54 9.87 -21.46
N SER A 453 26.32 10.57 -20.35
CA SER A 453 27.09 11.75 -19.92
C SER A 453 28.58 11.43 -19.72
N VAL A 454 28.90 10.36 -18.99
CA VAL A 454 30.28 9.88 -18.74
C VAL A 454 30.97 9.46 -20.04
N VAL A 455 30.28 8.77 -20.95
CA VAL A 455 30.82 8.37 -22.26
C VAL A 455 31.12 9.58 -23.14
N ASN A 456 30.25 10.60 -23.13
CA ASN A 456 30.40 11.80 -23.94
C ASN A 456 31.37 12.83 -23.36
N GLU A 457 32.09 12.50 -22.27
CA GLU A 457 32.97 13.41 -21.51
C GLU A 457 32.29 14.72 -21.04
N ALA A 458 30.95 14.81 -21.13
CA ALA A 458 30.16 15.89 -20.59
C ALA A 458 30.04 15.65 -19.08
N MET A 459 30.84 16.33 -18.27
CA MET A 459 30.98 16.03 -16.84
C MET A 459 29.84 16.57 -15.97
N GLN A 460 28.59 16.28 -16.31
CA GLN A 460 27.48 16.58 -15.41
C GLN A 460 26.93 15.26 -14.90
N ILE A 461 27.48 14.82 -13.77
CA ILE A 461 26.85 13.79 -12.93
C ILE A 461 25.87 14.55 -12.04
N ASP A 462 24.59 14.21 -12.15
CA ASP A 462 23.54 14.73 -11.29
C ASP A 462 23.64 14.08 -9.89
N TYR A 463 24.54 14.61 -9.06
CA TYR A 463 24.76 14.11 -7.70
C TYR A 463 23.51 14.24 -6.84
N ASP A 464 22.76 15.33 -7.02
CA ASP A 464 21.55 15.57 -6.25
C ASP A 464 20.49 14.52 -6.62
N GLY A 465 20.32 14.24 -7.91
CA GLY A 465 19.44 13.17 -8.39
C GLY A 465 19.83 11.78 -7.90
N LEU A 466 21.13 11.43 -7.93
CA LEU A 466 21.62 10.14 -7.42
C LEU A 466 21.46 10.01 -5.90
N THR A 467 21.71 11.09 -5.16
CA THR A 467 21.54 11.11 -3.69
C THR A 467 20.07 10.94 -3.32
N GLN A 468 19.16 11.67 -3.99
CA GLN A 468 17.71 11.51 -3.80
C GLN A 468 17.24 10.08 -4.11
N LEU A 469 17.75 9.47 -5.18
CA LEU A 469 17.44 8.10 -5.53
C LEU A 469 17.98 7.08 -4.51
N SER A 470 19.18 7.32 -3.97
CA SER A 470 19.77 6.52 -2.90
C SER A 470 18.95 6.61 -1.62
N ASP A 471 18.58 7.81 -1.18
CA ASP A 471 17.74 8.04 -0.01
C ASP A 471 16.37 7.39 -0.17
N ARG A 472 15.77 7.48 -1.37
CA ARG A 472 14.52 6.81 -1.70
C ARG A 472 14.65 5.28 -1.66
N ALA A 473 15.76 4.72 -2.16
CA ALA A 473 16.03 3.29 -2.09
C ALA A 473 16.22 2.81 -0.64
N ALA A 474 16.94 3.57 0.19
CA ALA A 474 17.12 3.29 1.61
C ALA A 474 15.77 3.32 2.37
N ASN A 475 14.95 4.34 2.11
CA ASN A 475 13.60 4.44 2.69
C ASN A 475 12.70 3.27 2.25
N LEU A 476 12.74 2.88 0.98
CA LEU A 476 11.99 1.72 0.49
C LEU A 476 12.48 0.42 1.12
N SER A 477 13.80 0.22 1.26
CA SER A 477 14.38 -0.93 1.97
C SER A 477 13.87 -1.04 3.41
N ARG A 478 13.86 0.09 4.13
CA ARG A 478 13.28 0.18 5.49
C ARG A 478 11.80 -0.22 5.49
N LEU A 479 11.00 0.30 4.56
CA LEU A 479 9.56 -0.02 4.47
C LEU A 479 9.31 -1.50 4.09
N VAL A 480 10.12 -2.08 3.20
CA VAL A 480 10.09 -3.52 2.89
C VAL A 480 10.35 -4.33 4.16
N SER A 481 11.38 -3.99 4.92
CA SER A 481 11.74 -4.69 6.18
C SER A 481 10.62 -4.60 7.23
N VAL A 482 10.02 -3.41 7.40
CA VAL A 482 8.85 -3.23 8.27
C VAL A 482 7.69 -4.09 7.79
N CYS A 483 7.36 -4.07 6.49
CA CYS A 483 6.25 -4.84 5.95
C CYS A 483 6.48 -6.35 6.05
N GLN A 484 7.72 -6.83 5.84
CA GLN A 484 8.11 -8.23 6.07
C GLN A 484 7.88 -8.65 7.52
N THR A 485 8.28 -7.80 8.47
CA THR A 485 8.07 -8.04 9.91
C THR A 485 6.58 -8.16 10.24
N LEU A 486 5.76 -7.25 9.71
CA LEU A 486 4.30 -7.27 9.90
C LEU A 486 3.60 -8.42 9.17
N SER A 487 4.16 -8.89 8.05
CA SER A 487 3.66 -10.04 7.31
C SER A 487 3.93 -11.39 7.99
N ASN A 488 4.69 -11.41 9.10
CA ASN A 488 4.94 -12.62 9.87
C ASN A 488 4.03 -12.66 11.12
N PRO A 489 2.95 -13.47 11.13
CA PRO A 489 2.03 -13.53 12.25
C PRO A 489 2.65 -13.95 13.57
N GLN A 490 3.79 -14.64 13.55
CA GLN A 490 4.48 -15.07 14.77
C GLN A 490 5.10 -13.89 15.54
N VAL A 491 5.33 -12.74 14.88
CA VAL A 491 5.90 -11.55 15.50
C VAL A 491 4.87 -10.80 16.36
N TRP A 492 3.61 -10.79 15.93
CA TRP A 492 2.55 -10.01 16.57
C TRP A 492 1.40 -10.86 17.13
N SER A 493 1.35 -12.16 16.88
CA SER A 493 0.34 -13.09 17.44
C SER A 493 0.99 -14.11 18.37
N ARG A 494 0.33 -14.42 19.49
CA ARG A 494 0.79 -15.42 20.47
C ARG A 494 0.10 -16.76 20.27
N ALA A 495 -1.20 -16.73 19.96
CA ALA A 495 -2.02 -17.91 19.82
C ALA A 495 -1.83 -18.56 18.45
N GLU A 496 -1.53 -19.86 18.45
CA GLU A 496 -1.24 -20.60 17.23
C GLU A 496 -2.42 -20.59 16.25
N TYR A 497 -3.65 -20.70 16.74
CA TYR A 497 -4.85 -20.66 15.90
C TYR A 497 -4.99 -19.32 15.15
N ALA A 498 -4.67 -18.19 15.81
CA ALA A 498 -4.78 -16.86 15.21
C ALA A 498 -3.66 -16.65 14.19
N ALA A 499 -2.43 -17.03 14.57
CA ALA A 499 -1.29 -17.00 13.67
C ALA A 499 -1.50 -17.86 12.42
N ASN A 500 -2.15 -19.02 12.53
CA ASN A 500 -2.48 -19.89 11.41
C ASN A 500 -3.54 -19.29 10.49
N LYS A 501 -4.63 -18.73 11.04
CA LYS A 501 -5.64 -17.97 10.27
C LYS A 501 -4.99 -16.80 9.51
N ALA A 502 -4.16 -16.02 10.21
CA ALA A 502 -3.46 -14.89 9.62
C ALA A 502 -2.51 -15.29 8.50
N ARG A 503 -1.70 -16.35 8.71
CA ARG A 503 -0.77 -16.87 7.71
C ARG A 503 -1.52 -17.38 6.48
N TYR A 504 -2.64 -18.06 6.68
CA TYR A 504 -3.49 -18.51 5.59
C TYR A 504 -4.02 -17.33 4.78
N LEU A 505 -4.61 -16.32 5.43
CA LEU A 505 -5.13 -15.15 4.73
C LEU A 505 -4.04 -14.35 4.01
N LEU A 506 -2.89 -14.10 4.63
CA LEU A 506 -1.76 -13.39 3.99
C LEU A 506 -1.29 -14.10 2.70
N ARG A 507 -1.32 -15.44 2.67
CA ARG A 507 -1.05 -16.23 1.46
C ARG A 507 -2.14 -16.08 0.42
N GLN A 508 -3.41 -16.14 0.81
CA GLN A 508 -4.55 -15.92 -0.10
C GLN A 508 -4.52 -14.52 -0.73
N LEU A 509 -4.05 -13.52 0.01
CA LEU A 509 -3.89 -12.15 -0.45
C LEU A 509 -2.58 -11.91 -1.25
N SER A 510 -1.77 -12.96 -1.46
CA SER A 510 -0.50 -12.90 -2.19
C SER A 510 0.52 -11.90 -1.63
N VAL A 511 0.44 -11.55 -0.34
CA VAL A 511 1.38 -10.62 0.32
C VAL A 511 2.84 -11.07 0.20
N PRO A 512 3.19 -12.36 0.41
CA PRO A 512 4.58 -12.81 0.25
C PRO A 512 5.14 -12.56 -1.17
N THR A 513 4.31 -12.73 -2.19
CA THR A 513 4.69 -12.50 -3.60
C THR A 513 4.99 -11.03 -3.85
N LEU A 514 4.11 -10.13 -3.36
CA LEU A 514 4.31 -8.67 -3.47
C LEU A 514 5.61 -8.23 -2.79
N LEU A 515 5.89 -8.75 -1.60
CA LEU A 515 7.12 -8.44 -0.87
C LEU A 515 8.37 -8.98 -1.56
N THR A 516 8.30 -10.16 -2.17
CA THR A 516 9.41 -10.71 -2.97
C THR A 516 9.72 -9.83 -4.17
N HIS A 517 8.70 -9.28 -4.84
CA HIS A 517 8.90 -8.34 -5.94
C HIS A 517 9.51 -7.03 -5.46
N ALA A 518 8.99 -6.46 -4.37
CA ALA A 518 9.52 -5.23 -3.79
C ALA A 518 11.00 -5.38 -3.37
N GLU A 519 11.34 -6.48 -2.70
CA GLU A 519 12.71 -6.79 -2.28
C GLU A 519 13.66 -6.93 -3.47
N ARG A 520 13.25 -7.65 -4.52
CA ARG A 520 14.04 -7.74 -5.77
C ARG A 520 14.28 -6.37 -6.40
N ASN A 521 13.26 -5.51 -6.43
CA ASN A 521 13.39 -4.16 -6.97
C ASN A 521 14.39 -3.33 -6.15
N VAL A 522 14.32 -3.40 -4.82
CA VAL A 522 15.26 -2.71 -3.92
C VAL A 522 16.69 -3.22 -4.10
N ASN A 523 16.89 -4.54 -4.12
CA ASN A 523 18.21 -5.13 -4.34
C ASN A 523 18.79 -4.74 -5.71
N ASN A 524 17.96 -4.66 -6.75
CA ASN A 524 18.38 -4.20 -8.06
C ASN A 524 18.80 -2.72 -8.03
N MET A 525 18.08 -1.85 -7.32
CA MET A 525 18.48 -0.44 -7.15
C MET A 525 19.83 -0.34 -6.43
N THR A 526 20.03 -1.09 -5.34
CA THR A 526 21.32 -1.11 -4.63
C THR A 526 22.47 -1.61 -5.52
N ASN A 527 22.24 -2.63 -6.33
CA ASN A 527 23.24 -3.12 -7.28
C ASN A 527 23.57 -2.09 -8.36
N LEU A 528 22.57 -1.37 -8.88
CA LEU A 528 22.78 -0.29 -9.84
C LEU A 528 23.52 0.90 -9.22
N LEU A 529 23.24 1.23 -7.96
CA LEU A 529 23.95 2.27 -7.22
C LEU A 529 25.44 1.90 -7.07
N ASN A 530 25.73 0.68 -6.61
CA ASN A 530 27.10 0.19 -6.50
C ASN A 530 27.83 0.25 -7.86
N HIS A 531 27.15 -0.08 -8.95
CA HIS A 531 27.73 0.01 -10.30
C HIS A 531 28.03 1.46 -10.72
N VAL A 532 27.15 2.42 -10.37
CA VAL A 532 27.40 3.85 -10.65
C VAL A 532 28.57 4.36 -9.81
N ASP A 533 28.66 3.95 -8.54
CA ASP A 533 29.79 4.26 -7.66
C ASP A 533 31.11 3.70 -8.19
N ASP A 534 31.10 2.46 -8.72
CA ASP A 534 32.27 1.86 -9.37
C ASP A 534 32.71 2.64 -10.61
N LEU A 535 31.77 3.05 -11.47
CA LEU A 535 32.05 3.89 -12.64
C LEU A 535 32.63 5.24 -12.21
N TYR A 536 32.15 5.80 -11.11
CA TYR A 536 32.63 7.05 -10.56
C TYR A 536 34.06 6.93 -10.03
N ILE A 537 34.35 5.90 -9.23
CA ILE A 537 35.70 5.61 -8.73
C ILE A 537 36.66 5.37 -9.90
N ALA A 538 36.23 4.62 -10.93
CA ALA A 538 37.03 4.40 -12.13
C ALA A 538 37.33 5.72 -12.87
N LEU A 539 36.35 6.64 -12.95
CA LEU A 539 36.53 7.94 -13.57
C LEU A 539 37.51 8.82 -12.78
N ILE A 540 37.39 8.88 -11.46
CA ILE A 540 38.33 9.61 -10.59
C ILE A 540 39.73 9.02 -10.74
N SER A 541 39.85 7.68 -10.72
CA SER A 541 41.12 6.99 -10.88
C SER A 541 41.78 7.29 -12.23
N LYS A 542 41.02 7.29 -13.33
CA LYS A 542 41.51 7.70 -14.66
C LYS A 542 42.02 9.15 -14.66
N ARG A 543 41.30 10.09 -14.03
CA ARG A 543 41.74 11.49 -13.94
C ARG A 543 42.99 11.66 -13.10
N SER A 544 43.03 11.01 -11.94
CA SER A 544 44.20 11.02 -11.05
C SER A 544 45.41 10.45 -11.79
N SER A 545 45.27 9.31 -12.46
CA SER A 545 46.32 8.69 -13.27
C SER A 545 46.81 9.60 -14.39
N GLN A 546 45.91 10.27 -15.12
CA GLN A 546 46.30 11.23 -16.16
C GLN A 546 47.09 12.42 -15.58
N LEU A 547 46.67 12.96 -14.44
CA LEU A 547 47.36 14.07 -13.77
C LEU A 547 48.74 13.63 -13.28
N THR A 548 48.84 12.46 -12.64
CA THR A 548 50.11 11.87 -12.20
C THR A 548 51.05 11.59 -13.36
N PHE A 549 50.53 11.11 -14.50
CA PHE A 549 51.31 10.90 -15.72
C PHE A 549 51.93 12.22 -16.22
N TRP A 550 51.13 13.28 -16.33
CA TRP A 550 51.64 14.57 -16.79
C TRP A 550 52.63 15.19 -15.79
N LEU A 551 52.36 15.14 -14.49
CA LEU A 551 53.32 15.60 -13.48
C LEU A 551 54.64 14.82 -13.54
N SER A 552 54.57 13.49 -13.69
CA SER A 552 55.77 12.64 -13.80
C SER A 552 56.56 12.95 -15.07
N ALA A 553 55.88 13.17 -16.20
CA ALA A 553 56.52 13.58 -17.45
C ALA A 553 57.20 14.95 -17.31
N GLY A 554 56.57 15.91 -16.63
CA GLY A 554 57.17 17.21 -16.34
C GLY A 554 58.40 17.11 -15.44
N LEU A 555 58.33 16.31 -14.37
CA LEU A 555 59.45 16.08 -13.45
C LEU A 555 60.62 15.37 -14.15
N ALA A 556 60.32 14.39 -15.01
CA ALA A 556 61.32 13.74 -15.86
C ALA A 556 62.00 14.76 -16.80
N GLY A 557 61.22 15.67 -17.40
CA GLY A 557 61.76 16.78 -18.21
C GLY A 557 62.71 17.68 -17.41
N VAL A 558 62.34 18.07 -16.19
CA VAL A 558 63.18 18.88 -15.29
C VAL A 558 64.46 18.13 -14.92
N SER A 559 64.33 16.86 -14.52
CA SER A 559 65.49 16.01 -14.19
C SER A 559 66.47 15.93 -15.37
N LEU A 560 65.94 15.82 -16.59
CA LEU A 560 66.75 15.74 -17.79
C LEU A 560 67.50 17.06 -18.06
N ILE A 561 66.89 18.22 -17.79
CA ILE A 561 67.56 19.52 -17.85
C ILE A 561 68.69 19.60 -16.82
N VAL A 562 68.46 19.16 -15.58
CA VAL A 562 69.48 19.19 -14.51
C VAL A 562 70.69 18.32 -14.88
N ILE A 563 70.47 17.11 -15.41
CA ILE A 563 71.54 16.24 -15.93
C ILE A 563 72.31 16.94 -17.05
N LEU A 564 71.61 17.66 -17.93
CA LEU A 564 72.25 18.39 -19.02
C LEU A 564 73.12 19.55 -18.53
N TYR A 565 72.70 20.23 -17.47
CA TYR A 565 73.46 21.30 -16.82
C TYR A 565 74.68 20.81 -16.04
N SER A 566 74.71 19.55 -15.60
CA SER A 566 75.90 18.98 -14.94
C SER A 566 76.95 18.45 -15.92
N LEU A 567 76.58 18.19 -17.19
CA LEU A 567 77.51 17.73 -18.23
C LEU A 567 78.74 18.63 -18.41
N PRO A 568 78.65 19.97 -18.48
CA PRO A 568 79.83 20.84 -18.58
C PRO A 568 80.83 20.66 -17.44
N SER A 569 80.34 20.48 -16.21
CA SER A 569 81.19 20.19 -15.04
C SER A 569 81.87 18.82 -15.19
N PHE A 570 81.11 17.81 -15.60
CA PHE A 570 81.64 16.47 -15.86
C PHE A 570 82.70 16.46 -16.97
N TRP A 571 82.50 17.24 -18.03
CA TRP A 571 83.49 17.39 -19.10
C TRP A 571 84.76 18.08 -18.61
N ALA A 572 84.63 19.11 -17.77
CA ALA A 572 85.78 19.79 -17.16
C ALA A 572 86.55 18.85 -16.22
N ASP A 573 85.86 17.99 -15.48
CA ASP A 573 86.47 17.00 -14.58
C ASP A 573 87.18 15.88 -15.37
N ILE A 574 86.63 15.45 -16.51
CA ILE A 574 87.30 14.49 -17.42
C ILE A 574 88.60 15.08 -17.99
N ASP A 575 88.61 16.38 -18.32
CA ASP A 575 89.80 17.03 -18.87
C ASP A 575 90.93 17.17 -17.82
N GLN A 576 90.57 17.11 -16.52
CA GLN A 576 91.50 17.14 -15.39
C GLN A 576 92.03 15.76 -14.96
N LEU A 577 91.49 14.65 -15.49
CA LEU A 577 91.99 13.30 -15.19
C LEU A 577 93.44 13.14 -15.72
N GLU A 578 94.37 12.78 -14.83
CA GLU A 578 95.79 12.61 -15.15
C GLU A 578 96.05 11.63 -16.31
N SER A 579 97.00 11.98 -17.17
CA SER A 579 97.36 11.27 -18.42
C SER A 579 97.81 9.81 -18.28
N HIS A 580 97.89 9.27 -17.07
CA HIS A 580 98.35 7.89 -16.81
C HIS A 580 97.24 6.83 -16.96
N ILE A 581 95.96 7.22 -16.96
CA ILE A 581 94.82 6.28 -16.93
C ILE A 581 94.11 6.18 -18.29
N ILE A 582 94.18 7.21 -19.13
CA ILE A 582 93.45 7.28 -20.42
C ILE A 582 94.47 7.23 -21.57
N THR A 583 94.41 6.17 -22.40
CA THR A 583 95.25 6.03 -23.61
C THR A 583 95.13 7.25 -24.52
N ALA A 584 96.26 7.70 -25.10
CA ALA A 584 96.34 8.87 -25.98
C ALA A 584 95.32 8.87 -27.13
N THR A 585 94.94 7.68 -27.62
CA THR A 585 93.92 7.50 -28.66
C THR A 585 92.52 7.93 -28.20
N ILE A 586 92.15 7.64 -26.95
CA ILE A 586 90.84 8.01 -26.39
C ILE A 586 90.81 9.53 -26.16
N ARG A 587 91.89 10.09 -25.61
CA ARG A 587 91.99 11.53 -25.34
C ARG A 587 91.94 12.39 -26.61
N ASN A 588 92.65 11.98 -27.66
CA ASN A 588 92.82 12.82 -28.85
C ASN A 588 91.78 12.59 -29.95
N ALA A 589 91.17 11.40 -30.04
CA ALA A 589 90.19 11.09 -31.08
C ALA A 589 88.77 10.95 -30.54
N VAL A 590 88.59 10.24 -29.42
CA VAL A 590 87.25 9.89 -28.92
C VAL A 590 86.66 11.01 -28.07
N LEU A 591 87.43 11.61 -27.17
CA LEU A 591 86.97 12.66 -26.27
C LEU A 591 86.48 13.94 -27.00
N PRO A 592 87.22 14.54 -27.96
CA PRO A 592 86.72 15.70 -28.69
C PRO A 592 85.49 15.37 -29.55
N PHE A 593 85.41 14.16 -30.10
CA PHE A 593 84.22 13.71 -30.82
C PHE A 593 83.00 13.59 -29.90
N ILE A 594 83.16 12.98 -28.72
CA ILE A 594 82.10 12.89 -27.70
C ILE A 594 81.70 14.28 -27.20
N MET A 595 82.65 15.20 -26.97
CA MET A 595 82.34 16.58 -26.58
C MET A 595 81.59 17.34 -27.66
N GLN A 596 81.98 17.19 -28.93
CA GLN A 596 81.31 17.86 -30.05
C GLN A 596 79.89 17.30 -30.28
N LEU A 597 79.73 15.98 -30.15
CA LEU A 597 78.43 15.30 -30.20
C LEU A 597 77.55 15.66 -28.99
N GLY A 598 78.13 15.74 -27.80
CA GLY A 598 77.48 16.19 -26.57
C GLY A 598 77.02 17.63 -26.64
N ASN A 599 77.86 18.55 -27.12
CA ASN A 599 77.51 19.96 -27.32
C ASN A 599 76.46 20.17 -28.43
N GLY A 600 76.43 19.30 -29.45
CA GLY A 600 75.39 19.31 -30.49
C GLY A 600 74.05 18.73 -30.01
N LEU A 601 74.09 17.64 -29.24
CA LEU A 601 72.89 17.00 -28.69
C LEU A 601 72.30 17.77 -27.50
N ALA A 602 73.12 18.44 -26.70
CA ALA A 602 72.70 19.18 -25.52
C ALA A 602 71.55 20.19 -25.81
N PRO A 603 71.64 21.11 -26.77
CA PRO A 603 70.56 22.05 -27.07
C PRO A 603 69.31 21.36 -27.63
N LEU A 604 69.45 20.28 -28.39
CA LEU A 604 68.32 19.50 -28.90
C LEU A 604 67.55 18.82 -27.76
N VAL A 605 68.29 18.17 -26.86
CA VAL A 605 67.74 17.48 -25.69
C VAL A 605 67.12 18.49 -24.72
N PHE A 606 67.72 19.68 -24.54
CA PHE A 606 67.13 20.78 -23.79
C PHE A 606 65.79 21.25 -24.37
N LEU A 607 65.71 21.45 -25.69
CA LEU A 607 64.46 21.85 -26.36
C LEU A 607 63.36 20.80 -26.21
N VAL A 608 63.71 19.52 -26.32
CA VAL A 608 62.77 18.41 -26.11
C VAL A 608 62.28 18.39 -24.67
N SER A 609 63.16 18.52 -23.68
CA SER A 609 62.76 18.59 -22.27
C SER A 609 61.90 19.81 -21.97
N LEU A 610 62.22 20.98 -22.52
CA LEU A 610 61.42 22.18 -22.36
C LEU A 610 60.02 22.00 -22.97
N ALA A 611 59.93 21.37 -24.14
CA ALA A 611 58.65 21.06 -24.78
C ALA A 611 57.82 20.07 -23.94
N ILE A 612 58.45 19.03 -23.36
CA ILE A 612 57.79 18.09 -22.46
C ILE A 612 57.27 18.81 -21.20
N ILE A 613 58.08 19.69 -20.59
CA ILE A 613 57.67 20.48 -19.42
C ILE A 613 56.50 21.38 -19.78
N LEU A 614 56.59 22.17 -20.85
CA LEU A 614 55.51 23.07 -21.27
C LEU A 614 54.23 22.32 -21.60
N MET A 615 54.33 21.20 -22.33
CA MET A 615 53.18 20.36 -22.67
C MET A 615 52.55 19.73 -21.42
N SER A 616 53.38 19.24 -20.50
CA SER A 616 52.92 18.65 -19.24
C SER A 616 52.25 19.69 -18.34
N LEU A 617 52.82 20.89 -18.22
CA LEU A 617 52.27 21.99 -17.44
C LEU A 617 50.94 22.46 -18.05
N TRP A 618 50.88 22.62 -19.37
CA TRP A 618 49.66 23.00 -20.06
C TRP A 618 48.55 21.96 -19.89
N ARG A 619 48.88 20.67 -20.03
CA ARG A 619 47.93 19.57 -19.83
C ARG A 619 47.51 19.42 -18.38
N ALA A 620 48.41 19.59 -17.42
CA ALA A 620 48.10 19.57 -16.00
C ALA A 620 47.18 20.75 -15.62
N ILE A 621 47.46 21.97 -16.11
CA ILE A 621 46.61 23.15 -15.90
C ILE A 621 45.24 22.95 -16.55
N ALA A 622 45.19 22.42 -17.78
CA ALA A 622 43.93 22.12 -18.46
C ALA A 622 43.11 21.06 -17.71
N ALA A 623 43.76 20.01 -17.19
CA ALA A 623 43.12 18.98 -16.39
C ALA A 623 42.62 19.54 -15.04
N TRP A 624 43.41 20.39 -14.39
CA TRP A 624 43.06 21.01 -13.11
C TRP A 624 41.91 22.02 -13.26
N ARG A 625 41.90 22.81 -14.34
CA ARG A 625 40.80 23.70 -14.68
C ARG A 625 39.50 22.95 -14.96
N LYS A 626 39.60 21.77 -15.58
CA LYS A 626 38.46 20.84 -15.75
C LYS A 626 38.03 20.12 -14.47
N SER A 627 38.82 20.15 -13.39
CA SER A 627 38.40 19.60 -12.08
C SER A 627 37.77 20.63 -11.14
N LEU A 628 37.97 21.92 -11.42
CA LEU A 628 37.40 23.04 -10.67
C LEU A 628 36.06 23.54 -11.24
N MET A 629 35.76 23.18 -12.48
CA MET A 629 34.44 23.31 -13.11
C MET A 629 33.71 21.98 -12.99
#